data_AF-A0A7W6AIG7-F1
#
_entry.id   AF-A0A7W6AIG7-F1
#
_cell.length_a   1.000
_cell.length_b   1.000
_cell.length_c   1.000
_cell.angle_alpha   90.00
_cell.angle_beta   90.00
_cell.angle_gamma   90.00
#
_symmetry.space_group_name_H-M   'P 1'
#
loop_
_entity.id
_entity.type
_entity.pdbx_description
1 polymer ?
#
loop_
_entity_poly.entity_id
_entity_poly.type
_entity_poly.pdbx_seq_one_letter_code
_entity_poly.pdbx_strand_id
1 'polypeptide(L)'
;MTKADCIETLRALIERSDRNELAEVQAAIIQFALASPDLKSRTEAMADLQTSLETEMLAAKLAPDQAAYHAVVEAMIDRTRDAVLNYTGATA
;
A
#
# COMPACT_ATOMS: atom_id res chain seq x y z
N MET A 1 7.39 -10.29 -1.26
CA MET A 1 5.92 -10.35 -1.21
C MET A 1 5.40 -10.06 -2.61
N THR A 2 4.38 -10.78 -3.10
CA THR A 2 3.80 -10.50 -4.42
C THR A 2 2.74 -9.39 -4.35
N LYS A 3 2.31 -8.86 -5.51
CA LYS A 3 1.20 -7.89 -5.56
C LYS A 3 -0.10 -8.50 -5.03
N ALA A 4 -0.40 -9.75 -5.41
CA ALA A 4 -1.60 -10.45 -4.98
C ALA A 4 -1.65 -10.61 -3.46
N ASP A 5 -0.54 -11.05 -2.84
CA ASP A 5 -0.46 -11.20 -1.37
C ASP A 5 -0.63 -9.85 -0.67
N CYS A 6 -0.06 -8.78 -1.23
CA CYS A 6 -0.19 -7.43 -0.68
C CYS A 6 -1.64 -6.95 -0.73
N ILE A 7 -2.32 -7.12 -1.87
CA ILE A 7 -3.71 -6.70 -2.03
C ILE A 7 -4.62 -7.50 -1.08
N GLU A 8 -4.43 -8.81 -0.99
CA GLU A 8 -5.20 -9.65 -0.07
C GLU A 8 -5.03 -9.19 1.38
N THR A 9 -3.80 -8.90 1.79
CA THR A 9 -3.48 -8.40 3.13
C THR A 9 -4.15 -7.05 3.38
N LEU A 10 -4.00 -6.09 2.47
CA LEU A 10 -4.59 -4.75 2.61
C LEU A 10 -6.12 -4.80 2.62
N ARG A 11 -6.74 -5.64 1.79
CA ARG A 11 -8.19 -5.85 1.79
C ARG A 11 -8.67 -6.39 3.13
N ALA A 12 -8.01 -7.39 3.70
CA ALA A 12 -8.37 -7.93 5.01
C ALA A 12 -8.27 -6.87 6.12
N LEU A 13 -7.23 -6.03 6.07
CA LEU A 13 -7.05 -4.91 7.00
C LEU A 13 -8.13 -3.83 6.83
N ILE A 14 -8.49 -3.48 5.59
CA ILE A 14 -9.56 -2.53 5.28
C ILE A 14 -10.91 -3.07 5.76
N GLU A 15 -11.20 -4.35 5.52
CA GLU A 15 -12.45 -4.99 5.95
C GLU A 15 -12.63 -4.90 7.47
N ARG A 16 -11.55 -5.10 8.24
CA ARG A 16 -11.55 -4.98 9.71
C ARG A 16 -11.57 -3.53 10.20
N SER A 17 -10.93 -2.61 9.47
CA SER A 17 -10.88 -1.17 9.81
C SER A 17 -10.35 -0.86 11.22
N ASP A 18 -9.50 -1.72 11.79
CA ASP A 18 -8.93 -1.51 13.11
C ASP A 18 -7.71 -0.58 13.04
N ARG A 19 -7.79 0.57 13.72
CA ARG A 19 -6.71 1.57 13.76
C ARG A 19 -5.43 1.05 14.41
N ASN A 20 -5.51 0.01 15.25
CA ASN A 20 -4.35 -0.60 15.87
C ASN A 20 -3.52 -1.41 14.85
N GLU A 21 -4.08 -1.73 13.68
CA GLU A 21 -3.42 -2.51 12.63
C GLU A 21 -2.75 -1.63 11.56
N LEU A 22 -2.70 -0.30 11.73
CA LEU A 22 -1.99 0.60 10.80
C LEU A 22 -0.49 0.27 10.68
N ALA A 23 0.12 -0.26 11.74
CA ALA A 23 1.51 -0.74 11.68
C ALA A 23 1.66 -1.92 10.71
N GLU A 24 0.66 -2.81 10.64
CA GLU A 24 0.64 -3.95 9.73
C GLU A 24 0.43 -3.51 8.28
N VAL A 25 -0.45 -2.53 8.05
CA VAL A 25 -0.61 -1.86 6.76
C VAL A 25 0.74 -1.33 6.28
N GLN A 26 1.44 -0.55 7.11
CA GLN A 26 2.72 0.04 6.73
C GLN A 26 3.78 -1.04 6.44
N ALA A 27 3.81 -2.11 7.25
CA ALA A 27 4.74 -3.22 7.07
C ALA A 27 4.50 -3.94 5.73
N ALA A 28 3.24 -4.22 5.38
CA ALA A 28 2.89 -4.83 4.10
C ALA A 28 3.33 -3.94 2.93
N ILE A 29 3.00 -2.64 2.96
CA ILE A 29 3.39 -1.69 1.90
C ILE A 29 4.92 -1.65 1.71
N ILE A 30 5.70 -1.61 2.80
CA ILE A 30 7.17 -1.59 2.74
C ILE A 30 7.69 -2.92 2.18
N GLN A 31 7.19 -4.06 2.65
CA GLN A 31 7.62 -5.38 2.16
C GLN A 31 7.32 -5.55 0.67
N PHE A 32 6.22 -4.97 0.18
CA PHE A 32 5.89 -4.96 -1.24
C PHE A 32 6.87 -4.09 -2.01
N ALA A 33 7.07 -2.84 -1.56
CA ALA A 33 7.98 -1.91 -2.20
C ALA A 33 9.41 -2.48 -2.29
N LEU A 34 9.90 -3.13 -1.23
CA LEU A 34 11.25 -3.71 -1.21
C LEU A 34 11.38 -5.01 -2.02
N ALA A 35 10.28 -5.61 -2.48
CA ALA A 35 10.33 -6.81 -3.34
C ALA A 35 10.85 -6.50 -4.75
N SER A 36 10.68 -5.25 -5.23
CA SER A 36 11.26 -4.81 -6.50
C SER A 36 12.75 -4.44 -6.34
N PRO A 37 13.61 -4.81 -7.31
CA PRO A 37 15.07 -4.74 -7.15
C PRO A 37 15.64 -3.32 -7.24
N ASP A 38 15.06 -2.47 -8.08
CA ASP A 38 15.56 -1.11 -8.35
C ASP A 38 14.48 -0.04 -8.19
N LEU A 39 14.91 1.22 -8.06
CA LEU A 39 14.02 2.35 -7.79
C LEU A 39 12.88 2.48 -8.81
N LYS A 40 13.16 2.30 -10.10
CA LYS A 40 12.15 2.43 -11.14
C LYS A 40 11.09 1.34 -10.99
N SER A 41 11.51 0.09 -10.89
CA SER A 41 10.59 -1.04 -10.69
C SER A 41 9.82 -0.96 -9.36
N ARG A 42 10.39 -0.35 -8.30
CA ARG A 42 9.65 -0.08 -7.06
C ARG A 42 8.52 0.90 -7.30
N THR A 43 8.80 2.02 -7.96
CA THR A 43 7.80 3.07 -8.21
C THR A 43 6.68 2.61 -9.13
N GLU A 44 7.01 1.83 -10.17
CA GLU A 44 6.03 1.23 -11.07
C GLU A 44 5.16 0.20 -10.34
N ALA A 45 5.78 -0.69 -9.53
CA ALA A 45 5.03 -1.67 -8.75
C ALA A 45 4.08 -1.00 -7.75
N MET A 46 4.51 0.07 -7.08
CA MET A 46 3.67 0.80 -6.13
C MET A 46 2.50 1.52 -6.80
N ALA A 47 2.69 2.10 -7.99
CA ALA A 47 1.60 2.69 -8.77
C ALA A 47 0.58 1.64 -9.23
N ASP A 48 1.05 0.46 -9.65
CA ASP A 48 0.20 -0.67 -10.03
C ASP A 48 -0.57 -1.24 -8.81
N LEU A 49 0.06 -1.33 -7.64
CA LEU A 49 -0.60 -1.70 -6.38
C LEU A 49 -1.75 -0.73 -6.06
N GLN A 50 -1.50 0.58 -6.11
CA GLN A 50 -2.50 1.60 -5.81
C GLN A 50 -3.70 1.50 -6.75
N THR A 51 -3.45 1.41 -8.06
CA THR A 51 -4.49 1.27 -9.09
C THR A 51 -5.32 -0.01 -8.90
N SER A 52 -4.64 -1.11 -8.58
CA SER A 52 -5.31 -2.41 -8.36
C SER A 52 -6.19 -2.37 -7.10
N LEU A 53 -5.68 -1.80 -6.00
CA LEU A 53 -6.41 -1.69 -4.74
C LEU A 53 -7.63 -0.78 -4.90
N GLU A 54 -7.48 0.39 -5.53
CA GLU A 54 -8.57 1.33 -5.80
C GLU A 54 -9.70 0.64 -6.60
N THR A 55 -9.32 -0.10 -7.65
CA THR A 55 -10.27 -0.86 -8.48
C THR A 55 -11.06 -1.89 -7.66
N GLU A 56 -10.37 -2.64 -6.79
CA GLU A 56 -11.03 -3.63 -5.94
C GLU A 56 -11.94 -2.98 -4.89
N MET A 57 -11.50 -1.88 -4.27
CA MET A 57 -12.27 -1.20 -3.23
C MET A 57 -13.52 -0.49 -3.78
N LEU A 58 -13.44 0.04 -5.02
CA LEU A 58 -14.60 0.54 -5.74
C LEU A 58 -15.66 -0.55 -5.98
N ALA A 59 -15.23 -1.78 -6.28
CA ALA A 59 -16.13 -2.91 -6.46
C ALA A 59 -16.73 -3.44 -5.14
N ALA A 60 -16.00 -3.32 -4.03
CA ALA A 60 -16.34 -3.89 -2.73
C ALA A 60 -17.50 -3.18 -1.99
N LYS A 61 -17.92 -1.98 -2.43
CA LYS A 61 -18.99 -1.17 -1.78
C LYS A 61 -18.76 -1.00 -0.26
N LEU A 62 -17.61 -0.44 0.10
CA LEU A 62 -17.17 -0.24 1.48
C LEU A 62 -18.20 0.48 2.37
N ALA A 63 -18.28 0.06 3.63
CA ALA A 63 -18.94 0.83 4.67
C ALA A 63 -18.18 2.16 4.96
N PRO A 64 -18.82 3.18 5.57
CA PRO A 64 -18.18 4.48 5.75
C PRO A 64 -16.87 4.47 6.54
N ASP A 65 -16.76 3.62 7.55
CA ASP A 65 -15.55 3.40 8.34
C ASP A 65 -14.44 2.73 7.50
N GLN A 66 -14.79 1.73 6.71
CA GLN A 66 -13.89 1.07 5.77
C GLN A 66 -13.40 2.00 4.67
N ALA A 67 -14.27 2.89 4.15
CA ALA A 67 -13.87 3.90 3.19
C ALA A 67 -12.89 4.92 3.79
N ALA A 68 -13.11 5.34 5.04
CA ALA A 68 -12.18 6.22 5.74
C ALA A 68 -10.83 5.54 6.03
N TYR A 69 -10.86 4.26 6.39
CA TYR A 69 -9.65 3.46 6.59
C TYR A 69 -8.89 3.28 5.27
N HIS A 70 -9.59 2.97 4.17
CA HIS A 70 -9.01 2.85 2.84
C HIS A 70 -8.30 4.14 2.40
N ALA A 71 -8.89 5.31 2.63
CA ALA A 71 -8.24 6.59 2.31
C ALA A 71 -6.92 6.80 3.09
N VAL A 72 -6.82 6.28 4.33
CA VAL A 72 -5.56 6.28 5.09
C VAL A 72 -4.54 5.33 4.45
N VAL A 73 -4.97 4.13 4.03
CA VAL A 73 -4.11 3.17 3.33
C VAL A 73 -3.57 3.78 2.03
N GLU A 74 -4.39 4.45 1.23
CA GLU A 74 -3.96 5.14 0.01
C GLU A 74 -2.89 6.19 0.31
N ALA A 75 -3.11 7.03 1.33
CA ALA A 75 -2.14 8.04 1.74
C ALA A 75 -0.80 7.42 2.22
N MET A 76 -0.84 6.24 2.84
CA MET A 76 0.36 5.50 3.25
C MET A 76 1.12 4.93 2.05
N ILE A 77 0.42 4.45 1.01
CA ILE A 77 1.03 4.00 -0.24
C ILE A 77 1.72 5.17 -0.93
N ASP A 78 1.03 6.31 -1.08
CA ASP A 78 1.58 7.53 -1.68
C ASP A 78 2.82 8.01 -0.94
N ARG A 79 2.74 8.13 0.40
CA ARG A 79 3.88 8.56 1.23
C ARG A 79 5.07 7.61 1.13
N THR A 80 4.81 6.31 1.05
CA THR A 80 5.88 5.31 0.89
C THR A 80 6.51 5.41 -0.49
N ARG A 81 5.72 5.65 -1.55
CA ARG A 81 6.23 5.86 -2.91
C ARG A 81 7.12 7.11 -2.98
N ASP A 82 6.69 8.20 -2.37
CA ASP A 82 7.47 9.44 -2.28
C ASP A 82 8.76 9.25 -1.49
N ALA A 83 8.71 8.51 -0.38
CA ALA A 83 9.91 8.19 0.39
C ALA A 83 10.90 7.35 -0.43
N VAL A 84 10.40 6.40 -1.23
CA VAL A 84 11.22 5.59 -2.15
C VAL A 84 11.82 6.46 -3.26
N LEU A 85 11.05 7.35 -3.90
CA LEU A 85 11.52 8.29 -4.94
C LEU A 85 12.60 9.23 -4.42
N ASN A 86 12.41 9.76 -3.21
CA ASN A 86 13.32 10.69 -2.57
C ASN A 86 14.49 9.99 -1.87
N TYR A 87 14.52 8.64 -1.84
CA TYR A 87 15.67 7.87 -1.42
C TYR A 87 16.75 7.90 -2.52
N THR A 88 17.36 9.07 -2.71
CA THR A 88 18.66 9.21 -3.34
C THR A 88 19.66 8.62 -2.35
N GLY A 89 20.11 7.37 -2.57
CA GLY A 89 20.92 6.62 -1.62
C GLY A 89 21.85 7.53 -0.81
N ALA A 90 21.56 7.67 0.49
CA ALA A 90 22.52 8.23 1.42
C ALA A 90 23.76 7.34 1.29
N THR A 91 24.77 7.90 0.64
CA THR A 91 26.11 7.36 0.59
C THR A 91 26.55 7.20 2.04
N ALA A 92 26.64 5.95 2.47
CA ALA A 92 27.30 5.53 3.70
C ALA A 92 28.33 4.46 3.30
#